data_AF-A0A1F4HL02-F1
#
_entry.id   AF-A0A1F4HL02-F1
#
_cell.length_a   1.000
_cell.length_b   1.000
_cell.length_c   1.000
_cell.angle_alpha   90.00
_cell.angle_beta   90.00
_cell.angle_gamma   90.00
#
_symmetry.space_group_name_H-M   'P 1'
#
loop_
_entity.id
_entity.type
_entity.pdbx_description
1 polymer ?
#
loop_
_entity_poly.entity_id
_entity_poly.type
_entity_poly.pdbx_seq_one_letter_code
_entity_poly.pdbx_strand_id
1 'polypeptide(L)'
;MFIAVIEHTYRRFNEAEQALVLDTTQPLAALEAVVHFVWTYYQKNPEFITLLNSENLLRGRHIAKSARAREYSSPALAITDRVLQAGIAQGLFRAELNARDLYLMIASMAYFYLSNRFTLSSFLGENLEAPAALAHWETFVTDAVRRTVVTSAPA
;
A
#
# COMPACT_ATOMS: atom_id res chain seq x y z
N MET A 1 7.44 -25.40 -4.26
CA MET A 1 6.97 -24.63 -5.42
C MET A 1 6.18 -23.38 -5.00
N PHE A 2 5.12 -23.48 -4.19
CA PHE A 2 4.31 -22.30 -3.78
C PHE A 2 5.10 -21.23 -3.00
N ILE A 3 5.93 -21.63 -2.02
CA ILE A 3 6.77 -20.69 -1.24
C ILE A 3 7.73 -19.90 -2.15
N ALA A 4 8.33 -20.55 -3.15
CA ALA A 4 9.23 -19.88 -4.09
C ALA A 4 8.51 -18.81 -4.93
N VAL A 5 7.23 -19.02 -5.26
CA VAL A 5 6.40 -18.03 -5.95
C VAL A 5 6.11 -16.84 -5.03
N ILE A 6 5.73 -17.08 -3.77
CA ILE A 6 5.59 -16.02 -2.76
C ILE A 6 6.88 -15.21 -2.64
N GLU A 7 8.01 -15.88 -2.42
CA GLU A 7 9.32 -15.26 -2.27
C GLU A 7 9.68 -14.40 -3.47
N HIS A 8 9.45 -14.90 -4.68
CA HIS A 8 9.73 -14.17 -5.89
C HIS A 8 8.80 -12.95 -6.07
N THR A 9 7.51 -13.10 -5.80
CA THR A 9 6.52 -12.03 -5.94
C THR A 9 6.76 -10.89 -4.94
N TYR A 10 7.07 -11.21 -3.67
CA TYR A 10 7.43 -10.18 -2.68
C TYR A 10 8.77 -9.53 -2.95
N ARG A 11 9.76 -10.29 -3.44
CA ARG A 11 11.04 -9.71 -3.87
C ARG A 11 10.83 -8.69 -4.99
N ARG A 12 10.04 -9.01 -6.03
CA ARG A 12 9.74 -8.07 -7.12
C ARG A 12 9.05 -6.80 -6.60
N PHE A 13 8.13 -6.94 -5.65
CA PHE A 13 7.49 -5.80 -5.00
C PHE A 13 8.52 -4.93 -4.29
N ASN A 14 9.37 -5.54 -3.46
CA ASN A 14 10.40 -4.85 -2.70
C ASN A 14 11.45 -4.17 -3.59
N GLU A 15 11.87 -4.80 -4.68
CA GLU A 15 12.79 -4.22 -5.66
C GLU A 15 12.18 -3.00 -6.34
N ALA A 16 10.91 -3.09 -6.77
CA ALA A 16 10.20 -1.96 -7.37
C ALA A 16 10.01 -0.80 -6.39
N GLU A 17 9.78 -1.12 -5.11
CA GLU A 17 9.56 -0.13 -4.06
C GLU A 17 10.88 0.56 -3.65
N GLN A 18 11.99 -0.17 -3.59
CA GLN A 18 13.31 0.41 -3.34
C GLN A 18 13.78 1.35 -4.45
N ALA A 19 13.27 1.18 -5.68
CA ALA A 19 13.54 2.08 -6.78
C ALA A 19 12.76 3.41 -6.67
N LEU A 20 11.84 3.54 -5.72
CA LEU A 20 11.09 4.77 -5.50
C LEU A 20 12.02 5.86 -4.95
N VAL A 21 12.23 6.90 -5.74
CA VAL A 21 12.97 8.10 -5.32
C VAL A 21 11.99 9.04 -4.64
N LEU A 22 12.10 9.15 -3.31
CA LEU A 22 11.26 10.02 -2.51
C LEU A 22 12.04 11.23 -2.03
N ASP A 23 11.47 12.41 -2.25
CA ASP A 23 11.98 13.66 -1.71
C ASP A 23 11.39 13.92 -0.33
N THR A 24 12.14 13.57 0.72
CA THR A 24 11.71 13.78 2.11
C THR A 24 11.68 15.25 2.52
N THR A 25 12.18 16.18 1.69
CA THR A 25 11.98 17.62 1.92
C THR A 25 10.54 18.05 1.63
N GLN A 26 9.78 17.23 0.90
CA GLN A 26 8.37 17.42 0.58
C GLN A 26 7.54 16.21 1.06
N PRO A 27 7.38 16.01 2.39
CA PRO A 27 6.86 14.77 2.95
C PRO A 27 5.42 14.45 2.51
N LEU A 28 4.60 15.47 2.25
CA LEU A 28 3.26 15.27 1.66
C LEU A 28 3.33 14.65 0.26
N ALA A 29 4.11 15.25 -0.65
CA ALA A 29 4.29 14.75 -2.00
C ALA A 29 4.95 13.35 -2.00
N ALA A 30 5.91 13.13 -1.09
CA ALA A 30 6.52 11.81 -0.91
C ALA A 30 5.50 10.75 -0.45
N LEU A 31 4.57 11.10 0.44
CA LEU A 31 3.52 10.19 0.88
C LEU A 31 2.51 9.89 -0.25
N GLU A 32 2.14 10.88 -1.03
CA GLU A 32 1.30 10.71 -2.23
C GLU A 32 1.98 9.78 -3.25
N ALA A 33 3.29 9.90 -3.43
CA ALA A 33 4.07 8.99 -4.28
C ALA A 33 4.07 7.55 -3.76
N VAL A 34 4.08 7.33 -2.43
CA VAL A 34 3.94 5.98 -1.84
C VAL A 34 2.54 5.41 -2.13
N VAL A 35 1.48 6.21 -1.97
CA VAL A 35 0.10 5.78 -2.30
C VAL A 35 -0.01 5.40 -3.78
N HIS A 36 0.48 6.27 -4.67
CA HIS A 36 0.51 6.04 -6.11
C HIS A 36 1.29 4.77 -6.48
N PHE A 37 2.45 4.54 -5.84
CA PHE A 37 3.25 3.35 -6.07
C PHE A 37 2.46 2.08 -5.73
N VAL A 38 1.89 1.97 -4.53
CA VAL A 38 1.13 0.77 -4.11
C VAL A 38 -0.06 0.54 -5.04
N TRP A 39 -0.81 1.61 -5.34
CA TRP A 39 -1.99 1.55 -6.19
C TRP A 39 -1.66 1.08 -7.62
N THR A 40 -0.63 1.66 -8.24
CA THR A 40 -0.24 1.31 -9.60
C THR A 40 0.47 -0.03 -9.68
N TYR A 41 1.24 -0.42 -8.66
CA TYR A 41 1.89 -1.73 -8.61
C TYR A 41 0.85 -2.84 -8.62
N TYR A 42 -0.19 -2.75 -7.78
CA TYR A 42 -1.25 -3.76 -7.73
C TYR A 42 -2.04 -3.87 -9.04
N GLN A 43 -2.30 -2.76 -9.72
CA GLN A 43 -2.95 -2.78 -11.04
C GLN A 43 -2.07 -3.43 -12.11
N LYS A 44 -0.76 -3.13 -12.11
CA LYS A 44 0.20 -3.68 -13.08
C LYS A 44 0.58 -5.13 -12.79
N ASN A 45 0.38 -5.61 -11.56
CA ASN A 45 0.75 -6.95 -11.11
C ASN A 45 -0.46 -7.65 -10.43
N PRO A 46 -1.57 -7.91 -11.14
CA PRO A 46 -2.76 -8.54 -10.56
C PRO A 46 -2.50 -9.96 -10.01
N GLU A 47 -1.42 -10.61 -10.45
CA GLU A 47 -0.95 -11.89 -9.90
C GLU A 47 -0.53 -11.77 -8.44
N PHE A 48 -0.07 -10.59 -7.99
CA PHE A 48 0.27 -10.33 -6.60
C PHE A 48 -0.95 -10.49 -5.69
N ILE A 49 -2.06 -9.83 -6.07
CA ILE A 49 -3.34 -9.92 -5.35
C ILE A 49 -3.85 -11.36 -5.36
N THR A 50 -3.79 -12.03 -6.51
CA THR A 50 -4.27 -13.41 -6.66
C THR A 50 -3.51 -14.38 -5.76
N LEU A 51 -2.18 -14.24 -5.68
CA LEU A 51 -1.34 -15.03 -4.81
C LEU A 51 -1.66 -14.78 -3.33
N LEU A 52 -1.80 -13.50 -2.95
CA LEU A 52 -2.11 -13.12 -1.57
C LEU A 52 -3.50 -13.65 -1.16
N ASN A 53 -4.51 -13.55 -2.03
CA ASN A 53 -5.84 -14.12 -1.81
C ASN A 53 -5.79 -15.63 -1.59
N SER A 54 -5.02 -16.33 -2.43
CA SER A 54 -4.85 -17.77 -2.33
C SER A 54 -4.20 -18.18 -1.01
N GLU A 55 -3.18 -17.45 -0.58
CA GLU A 55 -2.50 -17.72 0.69
C GLU A 55 -3.38 -17.39 1.91
N ASN A 56 -4.16 -16.31 1.84
CA ASN A 56 -5.13 -15.94 2.87
C ASN A 56 -6.26 -16.96 2.99
N LEU A 57 -6.78 -17.49 1.87
CA LEU A 57 -7.75 -18.59 1.87
C LEU A 57 -7.21 -19.82 2.59
N LEU A 58 -5.91 -20.08 2.45
CA LEU A 58 -5.20 -21.16 3.13
C LEU A 58 -4.69 -20.79 4.53
N ARG A 59 -5.12 -19.63 5.06
CA ARG A 59 -4.76 -19.12 6.40
C ARG A 59 -3.25 -19.02 6.63
N GLY A 60 -2.50 -18.61 5.61
CA GLY A 60 -1.06 -18.39 5.74
C GLY A 60 -0.24 -19.69 5.89
N ARG A 61 -0.76 -20.83 5.45
CA ARG A 61 -0.12 -22.14 5.61
C ARG A 61 1.28 -22.23 5.01
N HIS A 62 1.56 -21.52 3.92
CA HIS A 62 2.84 -21.58 3.23
C HIS A 62 3.78 -20.46 3.69
N ILE A 63 3.28 -19.24 3.86
CA ILE A 63 4.06 -18.09 4.32
C ILE A 63 4.64 -18.36 5.71
N ALA A 64 3.89 -19.01 6.60
CA ALA A 64 4.35 -19.39 7.93
C ALA A 64 5.53 -20.37 7.93
N LYS A 65 5.78 -21.06 6.81
CA LYS A 65 6.92 -21.97 6.62
C LYS A 65 8.14 -21.30 6.01
N SER A 66 8.00 -20.07 5.50
CA SER A 66 9.14 -19.34 4.93
C SER A 66 9.97 -18.71 6.05
N ALA A 67 11.26 -19.02 6.07
CA ALA A 67 12.21 -18.42 7.00
C ALA A 67 12.36 -16.90 6.81
N ARG A 68 11.96 -16.38 5.63
CA ARG A 68 12.11 -14.98 5.22
C ARG A 68 10.82 -14.18 5.31
N ALA A 69 9.77 -14.73 5.93
CA ALA A 69 8.46 -14.08 6.03
C ALA A 69 8.50 -12.64 6.56
N ARG A 70 9.40 -12.35 7.50
CA ARG A 70 9.56 -11.01 8.09
C ARG A 70 10.20 -10.00 7.14
N GLU A 71 10.94 -10.45 6.14
CA GLU A 71 11.64 -9.58 5.18
C GLU A 71 10.70 -9.01 4.12
N TYR A 72 9.51 -9.60 3.93
CA TYR A 72 8.63 -9.27 2.81
C TYR A 72 7.99 -7.89 2.89
N SER A 73 7.64 -7.41 4.09
CA SER A 73 7.04 -6.07 4.27
C SER A 73 8.02 -5.06 4.86
N SER A 74 9.24 -5.48 5.17
CA SER A 74 10.23 -4.62 5.84
C SER A 74 10.63 -3.38 5.00
N PRO A 75 10.84 -3.47 3.68
CA PRO A 75 11.16 -2.30 2.86
C PRO A 75 10.03 -1.26 2.82
N ALA A 76 8.79 -1.71 2.65
CA ALA A 76 7.61 -0.83 2.58
C ALA A 76 7.40 -0.05 3.87
N LEU A 77 7.56 -0.76 4.99
CA LEU A 77 7.51 -0.15 6.32
C LEU A 77 8.62 0.88 6.49
N ALA A 78 9.86 0.57 6.08
CA ALA A 78 10.99 1.49 6.20
C ALA A 78 10.86 2.73 5.31
N ILE A 79 10.28 2.60 4.12
CA ILE A 79 9.97 3.74 3.24
C ILE A 79 8.87 4.61 3.85
N THR A 80 7.77 4.00 4.28
CA THR A 80 6.67 4.71 4.94
C THR A 80 7.17 5.43 6.20
N ASP A 81 8.04 4.80 6.99
CA ASP A 81 8.61 5.40 8.20
C ASP A 81 9.49 6.61 7.87
N ARG A 82 10.38 6.51 6.87
CA ARG A 82 11.21 7.66 6.45
C ARG A 82 10.38 8.89 6.08
N VAL A 83 9.30 8.70 5.33
CA VAL A 83 8.39 9.79 4.96
C VAL A 83 7.65 10.33 6.19
N LEU A 84 7.15 9.44 7.04
CA LEU A 84 6.42 9.81 8.25
C LEU A 84 7.30 10.62 9.21
N GLN A 85 8.52 10.15 9.51
CA GLN A 85 9.46 10.84 10.38
C GLN A 85 9.87 12.20 9.81
N ALA A 86 10.07 12.30 8.49
CA ALA A 86 10.38 13.58 7.85
C ALA A 86 9.24 14.61 8.03
N GLY A 87 7.98 14.19 7.86
CA GLY A 87 6.83 15.06 8.08
C GLY A 87 6.61 15.43 9.55
N ILE A 88 6.89 14.50 10.49
CA ILE A 88 6.85 14.78 11.94
C ILE A 88 7.92 15.80 12.30
N ALA A 89 9.16 15.62 11.83
CA ALA A 89 10.26 16.54 12.08
C ALA A 89 10.00 17.96 11.53
N GLN A 90 9.21 18.07 10.46
CA GLN A 90 8.79 19.34 9.87
C GLN A 90 7.53 19.93 10.52
N GLY A 91 6.92 19.25 11.50
CA GLY A 91 5.67 19.67 12.12
C GLY A 91 4.44 19.60 11.20
N LEU A 92 4.56 18.90 10.05
CA LEU A 92 3.48 18.73 9.07
C LEU A 92 2.60 17.54 9.42
N PHE A 93 3.17 16.50 10.04
CA PHE A 93 2.48 15.27 10.39
C PHE A 93 2.31 15.09 11.91
N ARG A 94 1.24 14.39 12.28
CA ARG A 94 0.90 13.99 13.64
C ARG A 94 1.95 13.05 14.24
N ALA A 95 2.46 13.38 15.43
CA ALA A 95 3.59 12.68 16.05
C ALA A 95 3.20 11.32 16.68
N GLU A 96 1.92 11.07 16.94
CA GLU A 96 1.42 9.82 17.53
C GLU A 96 1.27 8.67 16.51
N LEU A 97 1.43 8.95 15.22
CA LEU A 97 1.29 7.97 14.17
C LEU A 97 2.53 7.06 14.09
N ASN A 98 2.32 5.80 13.71
CA ASN A 98 3.39 4.88 13.40
C ASN A 98 3.29 4.40 11.95
N ALA A 99 4.45 4.10 11.36
CA ALA A 99 4.57 3.73 9.96
C ALA A 99 3.82 2.45 9.58
N ARG A 100 3.70 1.50 10.53
CA ARG A 100 3.00 0.24 10.29
C ARG A 100 1.53 0.46 10.02
N ASP A 101 0.87 1.26 10.85
CA ASP A 101 -0.56 1.51 10.72
C ASP A 101 -0.83 2.33 9.45
N LEU A 102 0.04 3.29 9.13
CA LEU A 102 -0.05 4.07 7.88
C LEU A 102 0.13 3.19 6.63
N TYR A 103 1.15 2.31 6.63
CA TYR A 103 1.37 1.36 5.55
C TYR A 103 0.18 0.42 5.37
N LEU A 104 -0.33 -0.15 6.47
CA LEU A 104 -1.48 -1.05 6.43
C LEU A 104 -2.73 -0.34 5.92
N MET A 105 -2.95 0.93 6.28
CA MET A 105 -4.03 1.74 5.73
C MET A 105 -3.91 1.86 4.21
N ILE A 106 -2.75 2.28 3.69
CA ILE A 106 -2.49 2.44 2.25
C ILE A 106 -2.71 1.10 1.52
N ALA A 107 -2.06 0.03 1.99
CA ALA A 107 -2.16 -1.29 1.40
C ALA A 107 -3.60 -1.82 1.41
N SER A 108 -4.34 -1.60 2.51
CA SER A 108 -5.73 -2.07 2.65
C SER A 108 -6.67 -1.38 1.66
N MET A 109 -6.57 -0.06 1.49
CA MET A 109 -7.44 0.68 0.57
C MET A 109 -7.21 0.31 -0.89
N ALA A 110 -5.95 0.04 -1.27
CA ALA A 110 -5.62 -0.45 -2.61
C ALA A 110 -6.06 -1.92 -2.79
N TYR A 111 -5.68 -2.80 -1.86
CA TYR A 111 -5.95 -4.23 -1.93
C TYR A 111 -7.45 -4.53 -1.87
N PHE A 112 -8.21 -3.94 -0.94
CA PHE A 112 -9.64 -4.23 -0.80
C PHE A 112 -10.40 -3.91 -2.09
N TYR A 113 -10.18 -2.72 -2.65
CA TYR A 113 -10.82 -2.29 -3.90
C TYR A 113 -10.49 -3.24 -5.05
N LEU A 114 -9.21 -3.52 -5.28
CA LEU A 114 -8.77 -4.33 -6.41
C LEU A 114 -9.06 -5.83 -6.23
N SER A 115 -8.95 -6.38 -5.03
CA SER A 115 -9.21 -7.81 -4.75
C SER A 115 -10.70 -8.16 -4.81
N ASN A 116 -11.58 -7.19 -4.52
CA ASN A 116 -13.04 -7.37 -4.51
C ASN A 116 -13.75 -6.68 -5.67
N ARG A 117 -13.01 -6.16 -6.66
CA ARG A 117 -13.58 -5.38 -7.77
C ARG A 117 -14.76 -6.08 -8.47
N PHE A 118 -14.71 -7.40 -8.68
CA PHE A 118 -15.79 -8.14 -9.34
C PHE A 118 -17.08 -8.19 -8.50
N THR A 119 -16.96 -8.46 -7.21
CA THR A 119 -18.12 -8.54 -6.31
C THR A 119 -18.66 -7.15 -6.00
N LEU A 120 -17.80 -6.19 -5.71
CA LEU A 120 -18.19 -4.80 -5.50
C LEU A 120 -18.84 -4.20 -6.74
N SER A 121 -18.33 -4.46 -7.95
CA SER A 121 -18.99 -4.04 -9.19
C SER A 121 -20.39 -4.59 -9.34
N SER A 122 -20.59 -5.86 -8.96
CA SER A 122 -21.91 -6.49 -9.00
C SER A 122 -22.85 -5.89 -7.94
N PHE A 123 -22.34 -5.61 -6.73
CA PHE A 123 -23.14 -5.10 -5.62
C PHE A 123 -23.51 -3.63 -5.78
N LEU A 124 -22.62 -2.82 -6.36
CA LEU A 124 -22.80 -1.38 -6.51
C LEU A 124 -23.37 -0.99 -7.86
N GLY A 125 -23.40 -1.92 -8.83
CA GLY A 125 -23.89 -1.64 -10.19
C GLY A 125 -22.95 -0.74 -11.00
N GLU A 126 -21.66 -0.72 -10.66
CA GLU A 126 -20.65 0.14 -11.30
C GLU A 126 -19.45 -0.69 -11.76
N ASN A 127 -18.89 -0.38 -12.94
CA ASN A 127 -17.64 -0.99 -13.37
C ASN A 127 -16.43 -0.32 -12.66
N LEU A 128 -15.94 -0.96 -11.60
CA LEU A 128 -14.82 -0.45 -10.80
C LEU A 128 -13.46 -0.64 -11.49
N GLU A 129 -13.42 -1.36 -12.62
CA GLU A 129 -12.24 -1.47 -13.48
C GLU A 129 -12.22 -0.38 -14.57
N ALA A 130 -13.26 0.47 -14.65
CA ALA A 130 -13.27 1.59 -15.58
C ALA A 130 -12.15 2.58 -15.22
N PRO A 131 -11.40 3.13 -16.21
CA PRO A 131 -10.30 4.05 -15.94
C PRO A 131 -10.68 5.25 -15.06
N ALA A 132 -11.90 5.78 -15.25
CA ALA A 132 -12.41 6.89 -14.43
C ALA A 132 -12.66 6.48 -12.97
N ALA A 133 -13.17 5.27 -12.72
CA ALA A 133 -13.40 4.74 -11.37
C ALA A 133 -12.07 4.49 -10.64
N LEU A 134 -11.08 3.94 -11.35
CA LEU A 134 -9.73 3.74 -10.82
C LEU A 134 -9.04 5.06 -10.46
N ALA A 135 -9.09 6.05 -11.35
CA ALA A 135 -8.52 7.38 -11.09
C ALA A 135 -9.25 8.12 -9.95
N HIS A 136 -10.58 7.98 -9.88
CA HIS A 136 -11.37 8.53 -8.79
C HIS A 136 -10.98 7.92 -7.45
N TRP A 137 -10.88 6.58 -7.38
CA TRP A 137 -10.50 5.89 -6.16
C TRP A 137 -9.10 6.26 -5.70
N GLU A 138 -8.13 6.34 -6.61
CA GLU A 138 -6.77 6.80 -6.31
C GLU A 138 -6.76 8.19 -5.65
N THR A 139 -7.50 9.13 -6.24
CA THR A 139 -7.64 10.49 -5.70
C THR A 139 -8.25 10.45 -4.29
N PHE A 140 -9.32 9.67 -4.13
CA PHE A 140 -10.03 9.53 -2.86
C PHE A 140 -9.15 8.95 -1.74
N VAL A 141 -8.43 7.86 -2.01
CA VAL A 141 -7.56 7.23 -1.00
C VAL A 141 -6.33 8.08 -0.68
N THR A 142 -5.81 8.81 -1.68
CA THR A 142 -4.70 9.76 -1.47
C THR A 142 -5.11 10.88 -0.51
N ASP A 143 -6.30 11.46 -0.71
CA ASP A 143 -6.85 12.47 0.20
C ASP A 143 -7.11 11.89 1.61
N ALA A 144 -7.66 10.68 1.71
CA ALA A 144 -7.89 10.01 3.00
C ALA A 144 -6.59 9.78 3.80
N VAL A 145 -5.52 9.34 3.13
CA VAL A 145 -4.18 9.17 3.72
C VAL A 145 -3.63 10.52 4.17
N ARG A 146 -3.71 11.54 3.31
CA ARG A 146 -3.26 12.90 3.63
C ARG A 146 -3.96 13.46 4.87
N ARG A 147 -5.30 13.40 4.91
CA ARG A 147 -6.09 13.85 6.07
C ARG A 147 -5.75 13.09 7.36
N THR A 148 -5.33 11.84 7.23
CA THR A 148 -4.87 11.06 8.37
C THR A 148 -3.55 11.57 8.91
N VAL A 149 -2.59 11.98 8.08
CA VAL A 149 -1.27 12.38 8.59
C VAL A 149 -1.18 13.82 9.03
N VAL A 150 -1.91 14.74 8.38
CA VAL A 150 -1.76 16.18 8.65
C VAL A 150 -2.19 16.53 10.06
N THR A 151 -1.42 17.40 10.71
CA THR A 151 -1.87 18.03 11.95
C THR A 151 -3.06 18.93 11.62
N SER A 152 -4.20 18.73 12.26
CA SER A 152 -5.17 19.81 12.42
C SER A 152 -4.50 20.84 13.33
N ALA A 153 -3.76 21.79 12.76
CA ALA A 153 -3.27 22.92 13.53
C ALA A 153 -4.48 23.57 14.22
N PRO A 154 -4.47 23.83 15.53
CA PRO A 154 -5.36 24.84 16.06
C PRO A 154 -4.98 26.16 15.38
N ALA A 155 -5.99 26.88 14.92
CA ALA A 155 -5.85 28.26 14.46
C ALA A 155 -5.25 29.15 15.56
#